data_AF-A0A7W1D6I7-F1
#
_entry.id   AF-A0A7W1D6I7-F1
#
_cell.length_a   1.000
_cell.length_b   1.000
_cell.length_c   1.000
_cell.angle_alpha   90.00
_cell.angle_beta   90.00
_cell.angle_gamma   90.00
#
_symmetry.space_group_name_H-M   'P 1'
#
loop_
_entity.id
_entity.type
_entity.pdbx_description
1 polymer ?
#
loop_
_entity_poly.entity_id
_entity_poly.type
_entity_poly.pdbx_seq_one_letter_code
_entity_poly.pdbx_strand_id
1 'polypeptide(L)'
;MLVPAEPDNHELLDHWLSETRGAKVRIKVPERGAKRALLETVHRNAQSAFEQHRLKRSNDFVARTRQLNDLQSVLSMEDAPLRIECYDISNTGPAEAVGSMVVFEDGLSKRS
;
A
#
# COMPACT_ATOMS: atom_id res chain seq x y z
N MET A 1 -13.32 4.89 24.06
CA MET A 1 -12.36 4.33 23.10
C MET A 1 -12.09 2.89 23.50
N LEU A 2 -12.06 1.96 22.55
CA LEU A 2 -11.72 0.55 22.83
C LEU A 2 -10.32 0.29 22.32
N VAL A 3 -9.49 -0.37 23.11
CA VAL A 3 -8.10 -0.69 22.77
C VAL A 3 -7.84 -2.18 23.00
N PRO A 4 -6.92 -2.80 22.23
CA PRO A 4 -6.61 -4.22 22.37
C PRO A 4 -5.77 -4.54 23.61
N ALA A 5 -5.05 -3.55 24.15
CA ALA A 5 -4.24 -3.68 25.36
C ALA A 5 -4.26 -2.35 26.14
N GLU A 6 -4.06 -2.43 27.45
CA GLU A 6 -4.01 -1.24 28.30
C GLU A 6 -2.71 -0.46 28.00
N PRO A 7 -2.79 0.83 27.68
CA PRO A 7 -1.60 1.62 27.42
C PRO A 7 -0.92 2.05 28.72
N ASP A 8 0.39 2.24 28.66
CA ASP A 8 1.13 2.88 29.75
C ASP A 8 0.58 4.28 30.00
N ASN A 9 0.50 4.68 31.27
CA ASN A 9 -0.05 5.97 31.70
C ASN A 9 -1.48 6.23 31.20
N HIS A 10 -2.39 5.24 31.30
CA HIS A 10 -3.77 5.34 30.83
C HIS A 10 -4.51 6.62 31.29
N GLU A 11 -4.29 7.08 32.52
CA GLU A 11 -4.93 8.28 33.07
C GLU A 11 -4.51 9.55 32.34
N LEU A 12 -3.22 9.67 32.04
CA LEU A 12 -2.66 10.79 31.28
C LEU A 12 -3.24 10.81 29.87
N LEU A 13 -3.31 9.64 29.22
CA LEU A 13 -3.86 9.49 27.88
C LEU A 13 -5.36 9.81 27.83
N ASP A 14 -6.14 9.37 28.82
CA ASP A 14 -7.57 9.70 28.92
C ASP A 14 -7.79 11.21 29.04
N HIS A 15 -7.00 11.89 29.87
CA HIS A 15 -7.07 13.33 30.03
C HIS A 15 -6.69 14.06 28.75
N TRP A 16 -5.51 13.76 28.20
CA TRP A 16 -4.99 14.39 27.00
C TRP A 16 -5.91 14.19 25.77
N LEU A 17 -6.45 12.99 25.58
CA LEU A 17 -7.43 12.71 24.52
C LEU A 17 -8.76 13.41 24.75
N SER A 18 -9.18 13.58 26.02
CA SER A 18 -10.40 14.32 26.36
C SER A 18 -10.26 15.81 26.03
N GLU A 19 -9.10 16.41 26.32
CA GLU A 19 -8.79 17.80 25.96
C GLU A 19 -8.75 17.97 24.45
N THR A 20 -8.01 17.11 23.75
CA THR A 20 -7.88 17.14 22.28
C THR A 20 -9.23 17.00 21.58
N ARG A 21 -10.12 16.15 22.10
CA ARG A 21 -11.46 15.91 21.53
C ARG A 21 -12.49 16.97 21.97
N GLY A 22 -12.23 17.72 23.05
CA GLY A 22 -13.20 18.61 23.69
C GLY A 22 -14.36 17.89 24.41
N ALA A 23 -14.25 16.58 24.67
CA ALA A 23 -15.29 15.80 25.34
C ALA A 23 -14.69 14.56 26.03
N LYS A 24 -15.27 14.12 27.16
CA LYS A 24 -14.75 13.03 28.01
C LYS A 24 -14.46 11.71 27.28
N VAL A 25 -13.19 11.40 27.09
CA VAL A 25 -12.68 10.12 26.57
C VAL A 25 -12.42 9.18 27.75
N ARG A 26 -12.77 7.90 27.58
CA ARG A 26 -12.31 6.80 28.43
C ARG A 26 -11.78 5.67 27.56
N ILE A 27 -10.54 5.29 27.78
CA ILE A 27 -9.89 4.12 27.23
C ILE A 27 -10.40 2.90 28.00
N LYS A 28 -10.70 1.82 27.29
CA LYS A 28 -11.18 0.57 27.87
C LYS A 28 -10.64 -0.61 27.10
N VAL A 29 -10.16 -1.61 27.82
CA VAL A 29 -9.89 -2.96 27.30
C VAL A 29 -11.09 -3.85 27.66
N PRO A 30 -12.00 -4.15 26.72
CA PRO A 30 -13.14 -5.01 26.99
C PRO A 30 -12.69 -6.47 27.08
N GLU A 31 -12.92 -7.11 28.22
CA GLU A 31 -12.53 -8.50 28.45
C GLU A 31 -13.59 -9.51 27.98
N ARG A 32 -14.88 -9.13 27.99
CA ARG A 32 -16.01 -10.02 27.67
C ARG A 32 -17.20 -9.28 27.04
N GLY A 33 -18.13 -10.06 26.48
CA GLY A 33 -19.39 -9.56 25.90
C GLY A 33 -19.21 -8.90 24.53
N ALA A 34 -20.24 -8.16 24.08
CA ALA A 34 -20.32 -7.64 22.71
C ALA A 34 -19.12 -6.77 22.29
N LYS A 35 -18.54 -5.98 23.21
CA LYS A 35 -17.37 -5.13 22.93
C LYS A 35 -16.09 -5.94 22.70
N ARG A 36 -15.94 -7.07 23.39
CA ARG A 36 -14.82 -8.02 23.15
C ARG A 36 -14.98 -8.69 21.79
N ALA A 37 -16.18 -9.20 21.48
CA ALA A 37 -16.48 -9.82 20.18
C ALA A 37 -16.27 -8.85 19.00
N LEU A 38 -16.58 -7.56 19.20
CA LEU A 38 -16.27 -6.52 18.23
C LEU A 38 -14.77 -6.37 18.01
N LEU A 39 -13.96 -6.29 19.08
CA LEU A 39 -12.50 -6.23 18.95
C LEU A 39 -11.92 -7.47 18.26
N GLU A 40 -12.42 -8.67 18.55
CA GLU A 40 -12.00 -9.89 17.86
C GLU A 40 -12.28 -9.84 16.36
N THR A 41 -13.46 -9.34 16.00
CA THR A 41 -13.85 -9.20 14.60
C THR A 41 -12.95 -8.21 13.88
N VAL A 42 -12.69 -7.05 14.50
CA VAL A 42 -11.78 -6.03 13.96
C VAL A 42 -10.36 -6.60 13.84
N HIS A 43 -9.88 -7.33 14.84
CA HIS A 43 -8.55 -7.94 14.82
C HIS A 43 -8.41 -8.97 13.69
N ARG A 44 -9.39 -9.88 13.54
CA ARG A 44 -9.41 -10.85 12.45
C ARG A 44 -9.44 -10.17 11.08
N ASN A 45 -10.26 -9.12 10.92
CA ASN A 45 -10.31 -8.36 9.67
C ASN A 45 -8.96 -7.71 9.35
N ALA A 46 -8.29 -7.14 10.35
CA ALA A 46 -6.96 -6.55 10.19
C ALA A 46 -5.91 -7.61 9.79
N GLN A 47 -5.96 -8.80 10.40
CA GLN A 47 -5.09 -9.93 10.04
C GLN A 47 -5.33 -10.38 8.59
N SER A 48 -6.60 -10.62 8.22
CA SER A 48 -6.95 -11.00 6.84
C SER A 48 -6.53 -9.95 5.82
N ALA A 49 -6.74 -8.66 6.10
CA ALA A 49 -6.30 -7.58 5.22
C ALA A 49 -4.77 -7.54 5.07
N PHE A 50 -4.04 -7.77 6.16
CA PHE A 50 -2.58 -7.85 6.13
C PHE A 50 -2.06 -9.03 5.30
N GLU A 51 -2.66 -10.22 5.46
CA GLU A 51 -2.31 -11.40 4.68
C GLU A 51 -2.60 -11.21 3.19
N GLN A 52 -3.77 -10.68 2.85
CA GLN A 52 -4.14 -10.33 1.47
C GLN A 52 -3.16 -9.33 0.86
N HIS A 53 -2.78 -8.30 1.62
CA HIS A 53 -1.80 -7.31 1.16
C HIS A 53 -0.43 -7.95 0.90
N ARG A 54 0.02 -8.87 1.77
CA ARG A 54 1.28 -9.60 1.59
C ARG A 54 1.25 -10.51 0.36
N LEU A 55 0.16 -11.25 0.17
CA LEU A 55 -0.06 -12.13 -0.98
C LEU A 55 -0.09 -11.34 -2.29
N LYS A 56 -0.81 -10.22 -2.33
CA LYS A 56 -0.85 -9.33 -3.50
C LYS A 56 0.55 -8.86 -3.89
N ARG A 57 1.35 -8.41 -2.91
CA ARG A 57 2.73 -7.95 -3.16
C ARG A 57 3.64 -9.05 -3.73
N SER A 58 3.47 -10.28 -3.26
CA SER A 58 4.22 -11.45 -3.77
C SER A 58 3.79 -11.83 -5.18
N ASN A 59 2.49 -11.86 -5.45
CA ASN A 59 1.94 -12.15 -6.78
C ASN A 59 2.37 -11.09 -7.79
N ASP A 60 2.36 -9.81 -7.41
CA ASP A 60 2.83 -8.72 -8.26
C ASP A 60 4.32 -8.90 -8.62
N PHE A 61 5.18 -9.33 -7.68
CA PHE A 61 6.58 -9.62 -7.98
C PHE A 61 6.75 -10.77 -8.97
N VAL A 62 6.14 -11.92 -8.71
CA VAL A 62 6.24 -13.09 -9.60
C VAL A 62 5.70 -12.79 -11.00
N ALA A 63 4.57 -12.08 -11.08
CA ALA A 63 3.98 -11.68 -12.35
C ALA A 63 4.91 -10.74 -13.14
N ARG A 64 5.49 -9.73 -12.49
CA ARG A 64 6.43 -8.79 -13.14
C ARG A 64 7.70 -9.50 -13.61
N THR A 65 8.30 -10.34 -12.78
CA THR A 65 9.49 -11.12 -13.18
C THR A 65 9.19 -12.00 -14.40
N ARG A 66 8.03 -12.68 -14.42
CA ARG A 66 7.62 -13.47 -15.59
C ARG A 66 7.49 -12.57 -16.84
N GLN A 67 6.80 -11.44 -16.74
CA GLN A 67 6.60 -10.52 -17.87
C GLN A 67 7.93 -9.96 -18.41
N LEU A 68 8.88 -9.63 -17.54
CA LEU A 68 10.21 -9.15 -17.94
C LEU A 68 11.02 -10.26 -18.64
N ASN A 69 10.95 -11.50 -18.14
CA ASN A 69 11.60 -12.65 -18.79
C ASN A 69 10.95 -12.99 -20.13
N ASP A 70 9.62 -12.87 -20.24
CA ASP A 70 8.92 -13.05 -21.51
C ASP A 70 9.38 -11.99 -22.53
N LEU A 71 9.50 -10.72 -22.12
CA LEU A 71 10.00 -9.65 -22.97
C LEU A 71 11.46 -9.87 -23.39
N GLN A 72 12.32 -10.31 -22.47
CA GLN A 72 13.70 -10.72 -22.76
C GLN A 72 13.73 -11.74 -23.90
N SER A 73 12.90 -12.78 -23.79
CA SER A 73 12.85 -13.86 -24.78
C SER A 73 12.39 -13.35 -26.16
N VAL A 74 11.35 -12.51 -26.20
CA VAL A 74 10.79 -11.95 -27.44
C VAL A 74 11.78 -11.01 -28.12
N LEU A 75 12.51 -10.21 -27.35
CA LEU A 75 13.50 -9.26 -27.86
C LEU A 75 14.90 -9.87 -28.03
N SER A 76 15.09 -11.14 -27.67
CA SER A 76 16.38 -11.84 -27.71
C SER A 76 17.50 -11.10 -26.95
N MET A 77 17.18 -10.56 -25.78
CA MET A 77 18.13 -9.86 -24.92
C MET A 77 18.92 -10.85 -24.05
N GLU A 78 20.18 -10.54 -23.77
CA GLU A 78 21.02 -11.33 -22.85
C GLU A 78 20.45 -11.33 -21.43
N ASP A 79 20.03 -10.15 -20.96
CA ASP A 79 19.40 -9.93 -19.65
C ASP A 79 17.99 -9.35 -19.78
N ALA A 80 17.13 -9.60 -18.78
CA ALA A 80 15.81 -9.00 -18.72
C ALA A 80 15.89 -7.47 -18.52
N PRO A 81 15.12 -6.66 -19.29
CA PRO A 81 15.21 -5.21 -19.23
C PRO A 81 14.56 -4.65 -17.96
N LEU A 82 15.38 -4.41 -16.92
CA LEU A 82 14.90 -3.87 -15.64
C LEU A 82 14.48 -2.40 -15.73
N ARG A 83 15.05 -1.65 -16.67
CA ARG A 83 14.68 -0.25 -16.94
C ARG A 83 14.22 -0.12 -18.39
N ILE A 84 13.01 0.39 -18.59
CA ILE A 84 12.40 0.60 -19.90
C ILE A 84 12.02 2.07 -20.01
N GLU A 85 12.57 2.75 -21.01
CA GLU A 85 12.26 4.14 -21.33
C GLU A 85 11.42 4.16 -22.61
N CYS A 86 10.20 4.67 -22.50
CA CYS A 86 9.29 4.78 -23.63
C CYS A 86 9.15 6.25 -24.02
N TYR A 87 9.42 6.54 -25.29
CA TYR A 87 9.23 7.84 -25.89
C TYR A 87 8.03 7.79 -26.81
N ASP A 88 7.08 8.70 -26.62
CA ASP A 88 5.95 8.92 -27.52
C ASP A 88 6.04 10.33 -28.10
N ILE A 89 6.12 10.43 -29.43
CA ILE A 89 6.25 11.69 -30.15
C ILE A 89 4.95 11.96 -30.90
N SER A 90 4.17 12.91 -30.38
CA SER A 90 2.92 13.35 -30.98
C SER A 90 3.15 14.54 -31.90
N ASN A 91 2.84 14.35 -33.19
CA ASN A 91 2.99 15.40 -34.20
C ASN A 91 1.66 16.15 -34.39
N THR A 92 1.40 17.17 -33.58
CA THR A 92 0.14 17.95 -33.59
C THR A 92 0.07 19.02 -34.69
N GLY A 93 0.49 18.67 -35.90
CA GLY A 93 0.47 19.56 -37.07
C GLY A 93 1.72 20.44 -37.22
N PRO A 94 1.66 21.55 -37.99
CA PRO A 94 2.84 22.29 -38.44
C PRO A 94 3.63 23.01 -37.35
N ALA A 95 3.07 23.18 -36.14
CA ALA A 95 3.56 24.18 -35.20
C ALA A 95 4.53 23.62 -34.15
N GLU A 96 4.26 22.50 -33.47
CA GLU A 96 5.21 21.94 -32.49
C GLU A 96 4.99 20.42 -32.35
N ALA A 97 6.07 19.65 -32.33
CA ALA A 97 6.05 18.24 -31.96
C ALA A 97 6.19 18.12 -30.44
N VAL A 98 5.22 17.47 -29.79
CA VAL A 98 5.25 17.23 -28.34
C VAL A 98 5.76 15.81 -28.10
N GLY A 99 6.85 15.67 -27.35
CA GLY A 99 7.36 14.39 -26.89
C GLY A 99 6.99 14.14 -25.42
N SER A 100 6.54 12.93 -25.09
CA SER A 100 6.43 12.46 -23.72
C SER A 100 7.39 11.29 -23.49
N MET A 101 7.96 11.22 -22.28
CA MET A 101 8.84 10.12 -21.88
C MET A 101 8.33 9.55 -20.57
N VAL A 102 8.11 8.24 -20.55
CA VAL A 102 7.79 7.50 -19.34
C VAL A 102 8.85 6.45 -19.07
N VAL A 103 9.10 6.21 -17.80
CA VAL A 103 10.11 5.25 -17.35
C VAL A 103 9.42 4.16 -16.54
N PHE A 104 9.75 2.91 -16.83
CA PHE A 104 9.42 1.77 -16.00
C PHE A 104 10.70 1.21 -15.39
N GLU A 105 10.68 0.92 -14.09
CA GLU A 105 11.75 0.22 -13.36
C GLU A 105 11.16 -1.02 -12.68
N ASP A 106 11.78 -2.19 -12.87
CA ASP A 106 11.32 -3.49 -12.37
C ASP A 106 9.83 -3.79 -12.71
N GLY A 107 9.40 -3.36 -13.90
CA GLY A 107 8.02 -3.52 -14.37
C GLY A 107 7.01 -2.57 -13.68
N LEU A 108 7.46 -1.60 -12.90
CA LEU A 108 6.63 -0.55 -12.29
C LEU A 108 6.85 0.80 -12.96
N SER A 109 5.77 1.54 -13.22
CA SER A 109 5.86 2.92 -13.70
C SER A 109 6.54 3.79 -12.65
N LYS A 110 7.64 4.44 -13.01
CA LYS A 110 8.31 5.45 -12.20
C LYS A 110 7.84 6.82 -12.65
N ARG A 111 6.92 7.41 -11.88
CA ARG A 111 6.56 8.82 -12.04
C ARG A 111 7.63 9.65 -11.34
N SER A 112 8.20 10.62 -12.06
CA SER A 112 9.08 11.64 -11.49
C SER A 112 8.28 12.63 -10.65
#